data_AF-R7TNM7-F1
#
_entry.id   AF-R7TNM7-F1
#
_cell.length_a   1.000
_cell.length_b   1.000
_cell.length_c   1.000
_cell.angle_alpha   90.00
_cell.angle_beta   90.00
_cell.angle_gamma   90.00
#
_symmetry.space_group_name_H-M   'P 1'
#
loop_
_entity.id
_entity.type
_entity.pdbx_description
1 polymer ?
#
loop_
_entity_poly.entity_id
_entity_poly.type
_entity_poly.pdbx_seq_one_letter_code
_entity_poly.pdbx_strand_id
1 'polypeptide(L)' 'PKMFMCHGGRDPLVDFAWGKRTFENLKSLGVEAEFHKFDNLFHEINKSELQKLRDWISATVPADS' A
#
# COMPACT_ATOMS: atom_id res chain seq x y z
N PRO A 1 -1.41 7.60 -12.66
CA PRO A 1 -1.20 6.14 -12.51
C PRO A 1 -1.96 5.66 -11.26
N LYS A 2 -2.43 4.40 -11.25
CA LYS A 2 -3.02 3.82 -10.04
C LYS A 2 -1.93 3.52 -9.01
N MET A 3 -2.24 3.63 -7.73
CA MET A 3 -1.29 3.40 -6.64
C MET A 3 -1.82 2.39 -5.62
N PHE A 4 -0.93 1.50 -5.20
CA PHE A 4 -1.13 0.55 -4.11
C PHE A 4 -0.14 0.86 -2.98
N MET A 5 -0.64 1.20 -1.79
CA MET A 5 0.19 1.47 -0.61
C MET A 5 -0.11 0.48 0.51
N CYS A 6 0.93 -0.05 1.12
CA CYS A 6 0.86 -0.86 2.34
C CYS A 6 1.68 -0.21 3.45
N HIS A 7 1.25 -0.37 4.70
CA HIS A 7 2.01 0.13 5.85
C HIS A 7 1.81 -0.74 7.09
N GLY A 8 2.91 -1.01 7.81
CA GLY A 8 2.87 -1.70 9.10
C GLY A 8 2.32 -0.79 10.20
N GLY A 9 1.29 -1.23 10.92
CA GLY A 9 0.67 -0.46 11.99
C GLY A 9 1.57 -0.23 13.20
N ARG A 10 2.67 -0.99 13.32
CA ARG A 10 3.67 -0.90 14.39
C ARG A 10 5.07 -0.62 13.86
N ASP A 11 5.18 -0.08 12.64
CA ASP A 11 6.47 0.30 12.06
C ASP A 11 7.19 1.32 12.95
N PRO A 12 8.36 0.96 13.53
CA PRO A 12 9.08 1.85 14.43
C PRO A 12 10.04 2.80 13.69
N LEU A 13 10.23 2.63 12.38
CA LEU A 13 11.18 3.37 11.56
C LEU A 13 10.48 4.42 10.69
N VAL A 14 9.33 4.05 10.11
CA VAL A 14 8.50 4.92 9.29
C VAL A 14 7.12 5.00 9.93
N ASP A 15 6.86 6.09 10.66
CA ASP A 15 5.59 6.27 11.38
C ASP A 15 4.39 6.11 10.44
N PHE A 16 3.42 5.30 10.86
CA PHE A 16 2.16 5.07 10.16
C PHE A 16 1.45 6.38 9.75
N ALA A 17 1.50 7.41 10.61
CA ALA A 17 0.91 8.72 10.33
C ALA A 17 1.54 9.39 9.11
N TRP A 18 2.81 9.16 8.84
CA TRP A 18 3.47 9.68 7.64
C TRP A 18 2.98 8.97 6.38
N GLY A 19 2.85 7.65 6.41
CA GLY A 19 2.26 6.87 5.33
C GLY A 19 0.83 7.30 5.03
N LYS A 20 0.01 7.46 6.07
CA LYS A 20 -1.38 7.96 5.96
C LYS A 20 -1.44 9.36 5.36
N ARG A 21 -0.60 10.29 5.83
CA ARG A 21 -0.56 11.67 5.29
C ARG A 21 -0.13 11.70 3.83
N THR A 22 0.86 10.90 3.45
CA THR A 22 1.31 10.78 2.05
C THR A 22 0.16 10.28 1.16
N PHE A 23 -0.57 9.27 1.61
CA PHE A 23 -1.74 8.76 0.89
C PHE A 23 -2.82 9.83 0.69
N GLU A 24 -3.23 10.54 1.75
CA GLU A 24 -4.27 11.58 1.64
C GLU A 24 -3.81 12.74 0.74
N ASN A 25 -2.53 13.13 0.80
CA ASN A 25 -1.97 14.16 -0.08
C ASN A 25 -2.06 13.74 -1.55
N LEU A 26 -1.64 12.51 -1.88
CA LEU A 26 -1.69 12.01 -3.26
C LEU A 26 -3.13 11.88 -3.76
N LYS A 27 -4.04 11.41 -2.90
CA LYS A 27 -5.47 11.34 -3.21
C LYS A 27 -6.05 12.73 -3.48
N SER A 28 -5.66 13.75 -2.70
CA SER A 28 -6.09 15.14 -2.92
C SER A 28 -5.60 15.74 -4.24
N LEU A 29 -4.48 15.23 -4.77
CA LEU A 29 -3.93 15.59 -6.07
C LEU A 29 -4.53 14.79 -7.24
N GLY A 30 -5.57 13.98 -6.99
CA GLY A 30 -6.29 13.22 -8.01
C GLY A 30 -5.70 11.85 -8.33
N VAL A 31 -4.78 11.33 -7.51
CA VAL A 31 -4.26 9.96 -7.68
C VAL A 31 -5.31 8.94 -7.23
N GLU A 32 -5.66 8.02 -8.13
CA GLU A 32 -6.45 6.82 -7.78
C GLU A 32 -5.56 5.86 -6.97
N ALA A 33 -5.79 5.79 -5.66
CA ALA A 33 -4.93 5.05 -4.73
C ALA A 33 -5.74 4.23 -3.73
N GLU A 34 -5.19 3.07 -3.33
CA GLU A 34 -5.64 2.28 -2.19
C GLU A 34 -4.55 2.17 -1.11
N PHE A 35 -4.96 2.15 0.15
CA PHE A 35 -4.07 2.11 1.32
C PHE A 35 -4.47 0.98 2.26
N HIS A 36 -3.54 0.05 2.49
CA HIS A 36 -3.73 -1.14 3.32
C HIS A 36 -2.87 -1.06 4.57
N LYS A 37 -3.50 -1.11 5.74
CA LYS A 37 -2.81 -1.16 7.04
C LYS A 37 -2.69 -2.60 7.53
N PHE A 38 -1.55 -2.96 8.11
CA PHE A 38 -1.35 -4.23 8.79
C PHE A 38 -1.06 -4.00 10.27
N ASP A 39 -2.08 -4.10 11.13
CA ASP A 39 -2.05 -3.60 12.52
C ASP A 39 -0.88 -4.10 13.38
N ASN A 40 -0.41 -5.34 13.17
CA ASN A 40 0.65 -5.94 13.98
C ASN A 40 2.00 -6.04 13.26
N LEU A 41 2.11 -5.48 12.05
CA LEU A 41 3.32 -5.53 11.23
C LEU A 41 4.24 -4.35 11.57
N PHE A 42 5.54 -4.64 11.69
CA PHE A 42 6.58 -3.63 11.88
C PHE A 42 7.09 -3.13 10.51
N HIS A 43 8.35 -2.73 10.41
CA HIS A 43 9.01 -2.39 9.15
C HIS A 43 9.48 -3.66 8.42
N GLU A 44 8.53 -4.48 7.99
CA GLU A 44 8.79 -5.78 7.37
C GLU A 44 7.69 -6.13 6.36
N ILE A 45 7.93 -7.16 5.55
CA ILE A 45 6.96 -7.69 4.59
C ILE A 45 6.39 -9.01 5.13
N ASN A 46 5.09 -9.22 4.96
CA ASN A 46 4.46 -10.51 5.28
C ASN A 46 3.74 -11.14 4.07
N LYS A 47 3.30 -12.38 4.25
CA LYS A 47 2.60 -13.14 3.18
C LYS A 47 1.27 -12.50 2.76
N SER A 48 0.51 -11.91 3.68
CA SER A 48 -0.80 -11.33 3.36
C SER A 48 -0.67 -10.03 2.57
N GLU A 49 0.38 -9.25 2.82
CA GLU A 49 0.78 -8.09 2.04
C GLU A 49 1.19 -8.48 0.62
N LEU A 50 2.10 -9.44 0.48
CA LEU A 50 2.53 -9.94 -0.84
C LEU A 50 1.36 -10.50 -1.65
N GLN A 51 0.44 -11.19 -0.99
CA GLN A 51 -0.76 -11.73 -1.62
C GLN A 51 -1.65 -10.62 -2.18
N LYS A 52 -1.90 -9.55 -1.41
CA LYS A 52 -2.66 -8.38 -1.88
C LYS A 52 -1.95 -7.65 -3.02
N LEU A 53 -0.63 -7.47 -2.91
CA LEU A 53 0.16 -6.83 -3.96
C LEU A 53 0.09 -7.63 -5.26
N ARG A 54 0.25 -8.96 -5.18
CA ARG A 54 0.13 -9.85 -6.34
C ARG A 54 -1.22 -9.71 -7.02
N ASP A 55 -2.31 -9.77 -6.25
CA ASP A 55 -3.67 -9.70 -6.80
C ASP A 55 -3.92 -8.31 -7.44
N TRP A 56 -3.42 -7.24 -6.82
CA TRP A 56 -3.49 -5.89 -7.40
C TRP A 56 -2.70 -5.77 -8.71
N ILE A 57 -1.49 -6.32 -8.78
CA ILE A 57 -0.67 -6.33 -10.00
C ILE A 57 -1.40 -7.10 -11.10
N SER A 58 -1.91 -8.31 -10.83
CA SER A 58 -2.63 -9.12 -11.82
C SER A 58 -3.90 -8.45 -12.34
N ALA A 59 -4.56 -7.61 -11.54
CA ALA A 59 -5.71 -6.82 -11.97
C ALA A 59 -5.32 -5.55 -12.74
N THR A 60 -4.12 -5.00 -12.48
CA THR A 60 -3.65 -3.73 -13.05
C THR A 60 -2.90 -3.93 -14.36
N VAL A 61 -2.11 -4.99 -14.45
CA VAL A 61 -1.31 -5.35 -15.63
C VAL A 61 -2.04 -6.46 -16.37
N PRO A 62 -2.57 -6.20 -17.58
CA PRO A 62 -3.17 -7.24 -18.40
C PRO A 62 -2.14 -8.33 -18.70
N ALA A 63 -2.58 -9.59 -18.82
CA ALA A 63 -1.72 -10.64 -19.35
C ALA A 63 -1.30 -10.25 -20.78
N ASP A 64 -0.04 -10.49 -21.12
CA ASP A 64 0.44 -10.31 -22.50
C ASP A 64 -0.45 -11.15 -23.43
N SER A 65 -1.14 -10.46 -24.34
CA SER A 65 -2.02 -11.05 -25.37
C SER A 65 -1.24 -11.66 -26.51
#